data_AF-A0A6P0H572-F1
#
_entry.id   AF-A0A6P0H572-F1
#
_cell.length_a   1.000
_cell.length_b   1.000
_cell.length_c   1.000
_cell.angle_alpha   90.00
_cell.angle_beta   90.00
_cell.angle_gamma   90.00
#
_symmetry.space_group_name_H-M   'P 1'
#
loop_
_entity.id
_entity.type
_entity.pdbx_description
1 polymer ?
#
loop_
_entity_poly.entity_id
_entity_poly.type
_entity_poly.pdbx_seq_one_letter_code
_entity_poly.pdbx_strand_id
1 'polypeptide(L)'
;MIRSHAVESSLRSPQWFDSAHQADILAAFDTHLASGLHDRSPFTPRPERVRELGQLAASSTLPARAALLRWGGLPAAVRSQLLIGWYGSQRTSSAA
;
A
#
# COMPACT_ATOMS: atom_id res chain seq x y z
N MET A 1 12.92 -12.59 29.37
CA MET A 1 11.61 -12.94 28.79
C MET A 1 11.13 -11.74 27.98
N ILE A 2 11.49 -11.66 26.69
CA ILE A 2 11.23 -10.47 25.86
C ILE A 2 10.07 -10.81 24.91
N ARG A 3 8.86 -10.48 25.35
CA ARG A 3 7.60 -10.56 24.60
C ARG A 3 6.80 -9.41 25.22
N SER A 4 6.80 -8.22 24.63
CA SER A 4 5.62 -7.74 23.88
C SER A 4 5.84 -6.44 23.08
N HIS A 5 7.07 -5.91 22.94
CA HIS A 5 7.28 -4.62 22.25
C HIS A 5 7.27 -4.66 20.70
N ALA A 6 7.22 -5.86 20.09
CA ALA A 6 7.19 -6.00 18.63
C ALA A 6 5.79 -5.86 18.02
N VAL A 7 4.72 -6.07 18.79
CA VAL A 7 3.34 -6.08 18.27
C VAL A 7 2.81 -4.65 18.08
N GLU A 8 3.19 -3.71 18.95
CA GLU A 8 2.63 -2.36 18.93
C GLU A 8 3.30 -1.42 17.92
N SER A 9 4.61 -1.59 17.67
CA SER A 9 5.32 -0.89 16.59
C SER A 9 4.93 -1.39 15.19
N SER A 10 4.27 -2.56 15.10
CA SER A 10 3.82 -3.19 13.86
C SER A 10 2.51 -2.61 13.30
N LEU A 11 1.81 -1.78 14.08
CA LEU A 11 0.51 -1.21 13.74
C LEU A 11 0.57 0.10 12.94
N ARG A 12 1.75 0.69 12.76
CA ARG A 12 1.90 2.01 12.10
C ARG A 12 2.66 1.99 10.77
N SER A 13 3.36 0.90 10.45
CA SER A 13 4.09 0.77 9.19
C SER A 13 3.36 -0.20 8.29
N PRO A 14 2.99 0.19 7.05
CA PRO A 14 2.39 -0.74 6.10
C PRO A 14 3.32 -1.94 5.93
N GLN A 15 2.85 -3.13 6.31
CA GLN A 15 3.63 -4.35 6.20
C GLN A 15 3.67 -4.79 4.73
N TRP A 16 4.40 -4.07 3.88
CA TRP A 16 4.56 -4.38 2.46
C TRP A 16 5.26 -5.72 2.20
N PHE A 17 5.81 -6.35 3.23
CA PHE A 17 6.36 -7.70 3.19
C PHE A 17 5.28 -8.78 3.38
N ASP A 18 4.12 -8.42 3.94
CA ASP A 18 3.00 -9.33 4.10
C ASP A 18 2.32 -9.61 2.75
N SER A 19 2.08 -10.88 2.47
CA SER A 19 1.56 -11.33 1.18
C SER A 19 0.13 -10.86 0.90
N ALA A 20 -0.71 -10.71 1.94
CA ALA A 20 -2.08 -10.21 1.77
C ALA A 20 -2.05 -8.71 1.44
N HIS A 21 -1.24 -7.93 2.15
CA HIS A 21 -1.06 -6.51 1.83
C HIS A 21 -0.45 -6.29 0.44
N GLN A 22 0.47 -7.15 0.00
CA GLN A 22 1.02 -7.09 -1.36
C GLN A 22 -0.07 -7.27 -2.43
N ALA A 23 -1.00 -8.21 -2.21
CA ALA A 23 -2.12 -8.46 -3.12
C ALA A 23 -3.10 -7.26 -3.15
N ASP A 24 -3.43 -6.70 -1.98
CA ASP A 24 -4.29 -5.51 -1.89
C ASP A 24 -3.66 -4.29 -2.58
N ILE A 25 -2.35 -4.07 -2.39
CA ILE A 25 -1.61 -3.00 -3.04
C ILE A 25 -1.63 -3.19 -4.57
N LEU A 26 -1.45 -4.42 -5.06
CA LEU A 26 -1.51 -4.73 -6.49
C LEU A 26 -2.90 -4.41 -7.06
N ALA A 27 -3.96 -4.92 -6.42
CA ALA A 27 -5.34 -4.71 -6.87
C ALA A 27 -5.72 -3.22 -6.88
N ALA A 28 -5.34 -2.47 -5.84
CA ALA A 28 -5.57 -1.03 -5.76
C ALA A 28 -4.80 -0.27 -6.85
N PHE A 29 -3.57 -0.70 -7.14
CA PHE A 29 -2.72 -0.08 -8.16
C PHE A 29 -3.25 -0.31 -9.57
N ASP A 30 -3.68 -1.54 -9.89
CA ASP A 30 -4.28 -1.86 -11.19
C ASP A 30 -5.60 -1.12 -11.39
N THR A 31 -6.42 -1.01 -10.34
CA THR A 31 -7.65 -0.21 -10.36
C THR A 31 -7.35 1.27 -10.61
N HIS A 32 -6.31 1.81 -9.96
CA HIS A 32 -5.89 3.20 -10.17
C HIS A 32 -5.43 3.44 -11.60
N LEU A 33 -4.61 2.54 -12.17
CA LEU A 33 -4.19 2.60 -13.57
C LEU A 33 -5.37 2.53 -14.54
N ALA A 34 -6.32 1.62 -14.29
CA ALA A 34 -7.52 1.44 -15.12
C ALA A 34 -8.46 2.65 -15.06
N SER A 35 -8.55 3.32 -13.90
CA SER A 35 -9.45 4.46 -13.71
C SER A 35 -9.09 5.68 -14.56
N GLY A 36 -7.83 5.81 -14.99
CA GLY A 36 -7.33 7.01 -15.68
C GLY A 36 -7.48 8.32 -14.89
N LEU A 37 -7.93 8.24 -13.62
CA LEU A 37 -8.14 9.37 -12.72
C LEU A 37 -6.80 9.80 -12.15
N HIS A 38 -6.05 10.50 -12.99
CA HIS A 38 -4.79 11.11 -12.64
C HIS A 38 -5.10 12.48 -12.09
N ASP A 39 -5.26 12.54 -10.76
CA ASP A 39 -5.39 13.82 -10.06
C ASP A 39 -4.15 14.66 -10.39
N ARG A 40 -4.37 15.85 -10.99
CA ARG A 40 -3.31 16.80 -11.37
C ARG A 40 -2.81 17.62 -10.18
N SER A 41 -3.11 17.21 -8.95
CA SER A 41 -2.58 17.82 -7.75
C SER A 41 -1.05 17.82 -7.78
N PRO A 42 -0.41 18.93 -7.39
CA PRO A 42 1.05 18.98 -7.29
C PRO A 42 1.63 17.99 -6.26
N PHE A 43 0.78 17.37 -5.44
CA PHE A 43 1.15 16.40 -4.41
C PHE A 43 0.90 14.94 -4.80
N THR A 44 0.33 14.67 -5.98
CA THR A 44 0.14 13.31 -6.50
C THR A 44 1.25 12.95 -7.48
N PRO A 45 1.73 11.69 -7.48
CA PRO A 45 2.71 11.25 -8.45
C PRO A 45 2.15 11.39 -9.86
N ARG A 46 2.92 12.00 -10.76
CA ARG A 46 2.56 12.14 -12.16
C ARG A 46 2.21 10.79 -12.78
N PRO A 47 1.25 10.73 -13.70
CA PRO A 47 0.82 9.45 -14.28
C PRO A 47 1.90 8.71 -15.05
N GLU A 48 2.84 9.42 -15.66
CA GLU A 48 4.02 8.83 -16.29
C GLU A 48 4.88 8.11 -15.24
N ARG A 49 5.07 8.73 -14.07
CA ARG A 49 5.81 8.14 -12.95
C ARG A 49 5.09 6.93 -12.38
N VAL A 50 3.76 6.93 -12.31
CA VAL A 50 2.97 5.77 -11.89
C VAL A 50 3.17 4.62 -12.88
N ARG A 51 3.15 4.88 -14.19
CA ARG A 51 3.42 3.87 -15.22
C ARG A 51 4.84 3.31 -15.13
N GLU A 52 5.84 4.18 -14.98
CA GLU A 52 7.25 3.78 -14.80
C GLU A 52 7.42 2.90 -13.55
N LEU A 53 6.84 3.29 -12.41
CA LEU A 53 6.86 2.50 -11.18
C LEU A 53 6.15 1.15 -11.37
N GLY A 54 5.08 1.11 -12.15
CA GLY A 54 4.39 -0.13 -12.52
C GLY A 54 5.28 -1.06 -13.34
N GLN A 55 6.03 -0.53 -14.32
CA GLN A 55 7.00 -1.30 -15.11
C GLN A 55 8.18 -1.80 -14.26
N LEU A 56 8.71 -0.96 -13.37
CA LEU A 56 9.75 -1.34 -12.42
C LEU A 56 9.28 -2.41 -11.43
N ALA A 57 8.02 -2.32 -10.99
CA ALA A 57 7.43 -3.32 -10.12
C ALA A 57 7.19 -4.65 -10.87
N ALA A 58 6.71 -4.60 -12.12
CA ALA A 58 6.48 -5.78 -12.96
C ALA A 58 7.78 -6.51 -13.33
N SER A 59 8.87 -5.76 -13.55
CA SER A 59 10.22 -6.31 -13.80
C SER A 59 10.96 -6.74 -12.52
N SER A 60 10.40 -6.46 -11.34
CA SER A 60 11.04 -6.81 -10.08
C SER A 60 10.88 -8.31 -9.79
N THR A 61 11.99 -8.98 -9.50
CA THR A 61 12.00 -10.36 -8.99
C THR A 61 11.68 -10.45 -7.49
N LEU A 62 11.43 -9.32 -6.82
CA LEU A 62 11.19 -9.22 -5.39
C LEU A 62 9.78 -8.66 -5.10
N PRO A 63 8.82 -9.49 -4.64
CA PRO A 63 7.44 -9.07 -4.41
C PRO A 63 7.28 -7.88 -3.46
N ALA A 64 8.04 -7.86 -2.36
CA ALA A 64 8.01 -6.76 -1.39
C ALA A 64 8.51 -5.43 -1.99
N ARG A 65 9.52 -5.49 -2.88
CA ARG A 65 10.02 -4.31 -3.61
C ARG A 65 8.99 -3.83 -4.62
N ALA A 66 8.35 -4.75 -5.36
CA ALA A 66 7.28 -4.42 -6.28
C ALA A 66 6.11 -3.72 -5.55
N ALA A 67 5.72 -4.23 -4.39
CA ALA A 67 4.68 -3.62 -3.56
C ALA A 67 5.07 -2.22 -3.03
N LEU A 68 6.32 -2.03 -2.60
CA LEU A 68 6.84 -0.71 -2.21
C LEU A 68 6.76 0.32 -3.34
N LEU A 69 7.12 -0.07 -4.57
CA LEU A 69 7.06 0.81 -5.74
C LEU A 69 5.61 1.18 -6.09
N ARG A 70 4.70 0.19 -6.07
CA ARG A 70 3.26 0.41 -6.29
C ARG A 70 2.65 1.28 -5.21
N TRP A 71 3.02 1.07 -3.94
CA TRP A 71 2.61 1.90 -2.82
C TRP A 71 2.98 3.37 -3.02
N GLY A 72 4.19 3.66 -3.51
CA GLY A 72 4.62 5.02 -3.84
C GLY A 72 3.86 5.67 -5.00
N GLY A 73 3.22 4.88 -5.87
CA GLY A 73 2.39 5.36 -6.98
C GLY A 73 0.92 5.60 -6.62
N LEU A 74 0.46 5.15 -5.45
CA LEU A 74 -0.95 5.29 -5.04
C LEU A 74 -1.28 6.69 -4.48
N PRO A 75 -2.46 7.25 -4.80
CA PRO A 75 -2.96 8.46 -4.17
C PRO A 75 -3.04 8.33 -2.65
N ALA A 76 -2.86 9.45 -1.93
CA ALA A 76 -2.91 9.46 -0.46
C ALA A 76 -4.24 8.93 0.10
N ALA A 77 -5.36 9.22 -0.57
CA ALA A 77 -6.68 8.72 -0.18
C ALA A 77 -6.77 7.17 -0.25
N VAL A 78 -6.27 6.57 -1.34
CA VAL A 78 -6.24 5.10 -1.51
C VAL A 78 -5.34 4.45 -0.48
N ARG A 79 -4.15 5.02 -0.22
CA ARG A 79 -3.26 4.56 0.84
C ARG A 79 -3.94 4.62 2.21
N SER A 80 -4.66 5.70 2.50
CA SER A 80 -5.38 5.84 3.76
C SER A 80 -6.50 4.81 3.89
N GLN A 81 -7.24 4.51 2.81
CA GLN A 81 -8.28 3.47 2.81
C GLN A 81 -7.70 2.08 3.08
N LEU A 82 -6.57 1.73 2.45
CA LEU A 82 -5.87 0.47 2.69
C LEU A 82 -5.42 0.36 4.16
N LEU A 83 -4.79 1.40 4.71
CA LEU A 83 -4.37 1.42 6.12
C LEU A 83 -5.58 1.27 7.07
N ILE A 84 -6.71 1.91 6.77
CA ILE A 84 -7.94 1.76 7.55
C ILE A 84 -8.49 0.34 7.42
N GLY A 85 -8.45 -0.28 6.24
CA GLY A 85 -8.88 -1.67 6.06
C GLY A 85 -8.05 -2.65 6.89
N TRP A 86 -6.72 -2.52 6.83
CA TRP A 86 -5.79 -3.41 7.52
C TRP A 86 -5.79 -3.23 9.04
N TYR A 87 -5.76 -1.98 9.51
CA TYR A 87 -5.55 -1.68 10.94
C TYR A 87 -6.78 -1.12 11.64
N GLY A 88 -7.79 -0.64 10.91
CA GLY A 88 -9.07 -0.18 11.47
C GLY A 88 -9.93 -1.32 11.99
N SER A 89 -9.91 -2.48 11.33
CA SER A 89 -10.65 -3.68 11.77
C SER A 89 -10.16 -4.25 13.10
N GLN A 90 -8.91 -4.01 13.47
CA GLN A 90 -8.37 -4.44 14.77
C GLN A 90 -8.90 -3.61 15.95
N ARG A 91 -9.31 -2.34 15.71
CA ARG A 91 -9.89 -1.49 16.78
C ARG A 91 -11.31 -1.88 17.16
N THR A 92 -12.11 -2.42 16.23
CA THR A 92 -13.48 -2.86 16.55
C THR A 92 -13.53 -4.25 17.20
N SER A 93 -12.53 -5.10 16.99
CA SER A 93 -12.52 -6.46 17.57
C SER A 93 -12.03 -6.50 19.02
N SER A 94 -11.41 -5.42 19.50
CA SER A 94 -10.92 -5.32 20.89
C SER A 94 -11.92 -4.67 21.85
N ALA A 95 -13.14 -4.40 21.40
CA ALA A 95 -14.23 -3.79 22.17
C ALA A 95 -15.41 -4.77 22.42
N ALA A 96 -15.16 -6.09 22.32
CA ALA A 96 -16.12 -7.14 22.62
C ALA A 96 -15.72 -7.91 23.89
#